data_AF-A0A7C7I7H4-F1
#
_entry.id   AF-A0A7C7I7H4-F1
#
_cell.length_a   1.000
_cell.length_b   1.000
_cell.length_c   1.000
_cell.angle_alpha   90.00
_cell.angle_beta   90.00
_cell.angle_gamma   90.00
#
_symmetry.space_group_name_H-M   'P 1'
#
loop_
_entity.id
_entity.type
_entity.pdbx_description
1 polymer ?
#
loop_
_entity_poly.entity_id
_entity_poly.type
_entity_poly.pdbx_seq_one_letter_code
_entity_poly.pdbx_strand_id
1 'polypeptide(L)'
;MKNMKYILPILALGLVFAQDDDDMDLDAMWDNTVWNEIEEVTTKEYEVEKVTTVAGVRGAEAEDEALHHLYYRQSMKGPSEIELNKALGKLLNTLTALKEKNPDHEKIPEVTHYIIQVYKKLNNMPKSKEMEKELLATSPDSKWAKFYK
;
A
#
# COMPACT_ATOMS: atom_id res chain seq x y z
N MET A 1 -24.85 -28.70 65.99
CA MET A 1 -23.46 -28.55 65.52
C MET A 1 -23.54 -28.46 63.99
N LYS A 2 -23.22 -27.35 63.31
CA LYS A 2 -22.15 -26.38 63.63
C LYS A 2 -21.11 -26.19 62.53
N ASN A 3 -21.27 -26.66 61.27
CA ASN A 3 -20.12 -26.73 60.35
C ASN A 3 -20.48 -26.69 58.85
N MET A 4 -21.43 -25.87 58.39
CA MET A 4 -21.59 -25.60 56.95
C MET A 4 -20.45 -24.65 56.53
N LYS A 5 -19.31 -25.21 56.12
CA LYS A 5 -18.23 -24.45 55.50
C LYS A 5 -18.59 -24.25 54.04
N TYR A 6 -19.13 -23.07 53.74
CA TYR A 6 -19.33 -22.58 52.37
C TYR A 6 -17.98 -22.55 51.65
N ILE A 7 -17.74 -23.53 50.78
CA ILE A 7 -16.64 -23.46 49.83
C ILE A 7 -17.09 -22.47 48.76
N LEU A 8 -16.43 -21.31 48.80
CA LEU A 8 -16.53 -20.18 47.88
C LEU A 8 -16.71 -20.63 46.42
N PRO A 9 -17.52 -19.90 45.63
CA PRO A 9 -17.61 -20.08 44.18
C PRO A 9 -16.37 -19.47 43.51
N ILE A 10 -15.19 -20.09 43.65
CA ILE A 10 -13.96 -19.68 42.96
C ILE A 10 -13.92 -20.22 41.52
N LEU A 11 -14.85 -21.10 41.14
CA LEU A 11 -14.95 -21.58 39.75
C LEU A 11 -15.60 -20.55 38.81
N ALA A 12 -16.27 -19.52 39.34
CA ALA A 12 -16.92 -18.48 38.52
C ALA A 12 -15.98 -17.30 38.16
N LEU A 13 -14.81 -17.18 38.81
CA LEU A 13 -13.91 -16.04 38.59
C LEU A 13 -12.92 -16.26 37.42
N GLY A 14 -12.78 -17.49 36.92
CA GLY A 14 -11.94 -17.79 35.75
C GLY A 14 -12.59 -17.44 34.40
N LEU A 15 -13.90 -17.16 34.38
CA LEU A 15 -14.65 -16.83 33.17
C LEU A 15 -14.78 -15.32 32.90
N VAL A 16 -14.29 -14.45 33.79
CA VAL A 16 -14.44 -12.99 33.64
C VAL A 16 -13.23 -12.34 32.94
N PHE A 17 -12.14 -13.08 32.69
CA PHE A 17 -11.01 -12.58 31.88
C PHE A 17 -11.14 -12.86 30.38
N ALA A 18 -12.27 -13.38 29.92
CA ALA A 18 -12.71 -13.24 28.53
C ALA A 18 -13.54 -11.95 28.41
N GLN A 19 -12.97 -10.82 28.86
CA GLN A 19 -13.52 -9.51 28.54
C GLN A 19 -12.97 -9.13 27.17
N ASP A 20 -13.90 -9.12 26.22
CA ASP A 20 -13.84 -8.41 24.96
C ASP A 20 -12.60 -8.70 24.11
N ASP A 21 -12.69 -9.79 23.34
CA ASP A 21 -12.27 -9.79 21.92
C ASP A 21 -13.14 -8.77 21.16
N ASP A 22 -13.20 -7.53 21.63
CA ASP A 22 -13.50 -6.40 20.77
C ASP A 22 -12.31 -6.39 19.82
N ASP A 23 -12.60 -6.79 18.58
CA ASP A 23 -11.78 -6.65 17.38
C ASP A 23 -11.08 -5.28 17.43
N MET A 24 -9.95 -5.22 18.12
CA MET A 24 -9.07 -4.07 18.11
C MET A 24 -8.56 -4.08 16.68
N ASP A 25 -9.23 -3.30 15.83
CA ASP A 25 -9.01 -3.24 14.40
C ASP A 25 -7.60 -2.73 14.18
N LEU A 26 -6.66 -3.67 14.20
CA LEU A 26 -5.25 -3.40 14.08
C LEU A 26 -5.03 -2.66 12.77
N ASP A 27 -5.71 -3.07 11.69
CA ASP A 27 -5.67 -2.39 10.38
C ASP A 27 -6.04 -0.91 10.52
N ALA A 28 -7.13 -0.58 11.22
CA ALA A 28 -7.51 0.82 11.48
C ALA A 28 -6.49 1.58 12.34
N MET A 29 -5.81 0.92 13.29
CA MET A 29 -4.74 1.55 14.07
C MET A 29 -3.49 1.82 13.20
N TRP A 30 -3.13 0.89 12.32
CA TRP A 30 -2.00 1.01 11.39
C TRP A 30 -2.24 2.10 10.33
N ASP A 31 -3.46 2.22 9.80
CA ASP A 31 -3.82 3.25 8.80
C ASP A 31 -3.80 4.68 9.36
N ASN A 32 -4.02 4.84 10.67
CA ASN A 32 -4.06 6.15 11.33
C ASN A 32 -2.75 6.53 12.04
N THR A 33 -1.78 5.61 12.11
CA THR A 33 -0.50 5.87 12.79
C THR A 33 0.46 6.64 11.89
N VAL A 34 0.71 7.90 12.22
CA VAL A 34 1.70 8.75 11.55
C VAL A 34 3.08 8.47 12.12
N TRP A 35 3.96 7.87 11.31
CA TRP A 35 5.36 7.65 11.67
C TRP A 35 6.16 8.94 11.50
N ASN A 36 6.68 9.46 12.62
CA ASN A 36 7.64 10.57 12.58
C ASN A 36 9.06 10.01 12.47
N GLU A 37 9.87 10.61 11.59
CA GLU A 37 11.28 10.28 11.44
C GLU A 37 12.05 10.69 12.70
N ILE A 38 12.81 9.76 13.29
CA ILE A 38 13.63 10.04 14.48
C ILE A 38 14.91 10.73 14.02
N GLU A 39 15.00 12.05 14.20
CA GLU A 39 16.13 12.86 13.71
C GLU A 39 17.44 12.64 14.50
N GLU A 40 17.40 12.23 15.78
CA GLU A 40 18.62 11.94 16.55
C GLU A 40 18.47 10.72 17.48
N VAL A 41 19.33 9.73 17.28
CA VAL A 41 19.47 8.56 18.16
C VAL A 41 20.56 8.85 19.18
N THR A 42 20.19 9.16 20.42
CA THR A 42 21.17 9.21 21.52
C THR A 42 21.64 7.80 21.86
N THR A 43 22.88 7.48 21.52
CA THR A 43 23.56 6.24 21.94
C THR A 43 23.91 6.32 23.43
N LYS A 44 23.14 5.61 24.27
CA LYS A 44 23.57 5.28 25.63
C LYS A 44 24.16 3.87 25.60
N GLU A 45 25.48 3.78 25.70
CA GLU A 45 26.18 2.50 25.85
C GLU A 45 25.94 1.98 27.27
N TYR A 46 25.28 0.82 27.38
CA TYR A 46 25.21 0.05 28.61
C TYR A 46 25.97 -1.26 28.40
N GLU A 47 26.83 -1.62 29.34
CA GLU A 47 27.52 -2.92 29.33
C GLU A 47 26.49 -4.04 29.51
N VAL A 48 26.29 -4.84 28.46
CA VAL A 48 25.34 -5.96 28.48
C VAL A 48 26.07 -7.22 28.96
N GLU A 49 25.72 -7.70 30.15
CA GLU A 49 26.14 -9.01 30.63
C GLU A 49 25.55 -10.11 29.72
N LYS A 50 26.42 -10.95 29.14
CA LYS A 50 26.00 -12.00 28.20
C LYS A 50 25.31 -13.15 28.94
N VAL A 51 23.99 -13.16 28.97
CA VAL A 51 23.20 -14.32 29.42
C VAL A 51 23.13 -15.35 28.27
N THR A 52 23.94 -16.41 28.34
CA THR A 52 24.03 -17.47 27.31
C THR A 52 23.12 -18.68 27.58
N THR A 53 21.85 -18.47 27.89
CA THR A 53 20.87 -19.56 27.89
C THR A 53 19.96 -19.43 26.68
N VAL A 54 20.34 -20.14 25.61
CA VAL A 54 19.53 -20.27 24.39
C VAL A 54 18.34 -21.17 24.73
N ALA A 55 17.22 -20.54 25.09
CA ALA A 55 15.94 -21.23 25.22
C ALA A 55 15.34 -21.40 23.81
N GLY A 56 15.52 -22.60 23.26
CA GLY A 56 14.58 -23.30 22.36
C GLY A 56 14.17 -22.63 21.05
N VAL A 57 14.75 -23.12 19.93
CA VAL A 57 14.19 -23.47 18.58
C VAL A 57 12.96 -22.75 17.97
N ARG A 58 12.41 -21.68 18.54
CA ARG A 58 11.25 -20.95 17.98
C ARG A 58 11.62 -19.77 17.08
N GLY A 59 12.91 -19.50 16.90
CA GLY A 59 13.38 -18.45 15.99
C GLY A 59 13.23 -18.83 14.52
N ALA A 60 13.60 -20.06 14.14
CA ALA A 60 13.58 -20.48 12.74
C ALA A 60 12.16 -20.69 12.17
N GLU A 61 11.22 -21.14 13.00
CA GLU A 61 9.81 -21.32 12.60
C GLU A 61 9.07 -19.97 12.58
N ALA A 62 9.34 -19.09 13.56
CA ALA A 62 8.80 -17.73 13.55
C ALA A 62 9.37 -16.85 12.41
N GLU A 63 10.62 -17.08 11.99
CA GLU A 63 11.19 -16.43 10.82
C GLU A 63 10.50 -16.87 9.51
N ASP A 64 10.21 -18.17 9.35
CA ASP A 64 9.54 -18.68 8.15
C ASP A 64 8.08 -18.18 8.05
N GLU A 65 7.36 -18.18 9.17
CA GLU A 65 6.01 -17.61 9.25
C GLU A 65 6.01 -16.09 9.00
N ALA A 66 6.93 -15.35 9.63
CA ALA A 66 7.06 -13.92 9.39
C ALA A 66 7.47 -13.60 7.94
N LEU A 67 8.34 -14.41 7.32
CA LEU A 67 8.78 -14.24 5.93
C LEU A 67 7.61 -14.40 4.95
N HIS A 68 6.71 -15.36 5.20
CA HIS A 68 5.48 -15.53 4.45
C HIS A 68 4.55 -14.30 4.54
N HIS A 69 4.47 -13.65 5.69
CA HIS A 69 3.70 -12.42 5.87
C HIS A 69 4.38 -11.17 5.24
N LEU A 70 5.72 -11.11 5.21
CA LEU A 70 6.49 -10.05 4.55
C LEU A 70 6.30 -10.04 3.02
N TYR A 71 6.24 -11.22 2.40
CA TYR A 71 6.04 -11.34 0.94
C TYR A 71 4.59 -11.11 0.50
N TYR A 72 3.62 -11.14 1.42
CA TYR A 72 2.20 -10.87 1.16
C TYR A 72 1.85 -9.37 1.29
N ARG A 73 2.75 -8.45 0.94
CA ARG A 73 2.38 -7.04 0.80
C ARG A 73 1.54 -6.86 -0.47
N GLN A 74 0.23 -7.08 -0.34
CA GLN A 74 -0.81 -6.84 -1.35
C GLN A 74 -0.69 -5.45 -2.00
N SER A 75 -0.08 -4.47 -1.32
CA SER A 75 0.21 -3.11 -1.79
C SER A 75 1.25 -3.01 -2.93
N MET A 76 1.92 -4.10 -3.34
CA MET A 76 2.84 -4.12 -4.49
C MET A 76 2.19 -4.61 -5.78
N LYS A 77 0.94 -5.09 -5.74
CA LYS A 77 0.23 -5.47 -6.95
C LYS A 77 -0.24 -4.19 -7.64
N GLY A 78 0.48 -3.80 -8.69
CA GLY A 78 0.06 -2.72 -9.58
C GLY A 78 -1.35 -2.95 -10.12
N PRO A 79 -2.00 -1.91 -10.68
CA PRO A 79 -3.35 -2.01 -11.21
C PRO A 79 -3.44 -3.18 -12.19
N SER A 80 -4.53 -3.93 -12.09
CA SER A 80 -4.79 -5.07 -12.98
C SER A 80 -4.94 -4.58 -14.44
N GLU A 81 -4.71 -5.49 -15.38
CA GLU A 81 -4.89 -5.20 -16.81
C GLU A 81 -6.31 -4.69 -17.12
N ILE A 82 -7.32 -5.21 -16.43
CA ILE A 82 -8.73 -4.80 -16.58
C ILE A 82 -8.92 -3.35 -16.12
N GLU A 83 -8.35 -2.97 -14.98
CA GLU A 83 -8.42 -1.60 -14.47
C GLU A 83 -7.67 -0.61 -15.37
N LEU A 84 -6.51 -1.01 -15.90
CA LEU A 84 -5.75 -0.22 -16.87
C LEU A 84 -6.55 0.00 -18.15
N ASN A 85 -7.20 -1.02 -18.69
CA ASN A 85 -8.06 -0.89 -19.88
C ASN A 85 -9.30 -0.02 -19.60
N LYS A 86 -9.91 -0.14 -18.41
CA LYS A 86 -11.03 0.71 -18.00
C LYS A 86 -10.60 2.18 -17.89
N ALA A 87 -9.44 2.44 -17.32
CA ALA A 87 -8.85 3.78 -17.23
C ALA A 87 -8.54 4.34 -18.62
N LEU A 88 -7.95 3.52 -19.50
CA LEU A 88 -7.65 3.88 -20.89
C LEU A 88 -8.91 4.32 -21.64
N GLY A 89 -10.00 3.55 -21.55
CA GLY A 89 -11.27 3.90 -22.19
C GLY A 89 -11.83 5.24 -21.71
N LYS A 90 -11.76 5.51 -20.41
CA LYS A 90 -12.16 6.81 -19.85
C LYS A 90 -11.30 7.95 -20.39
N LEU A 91 -9.97 7.77 -20.40
CA LEU A 91 -9.04 8.79 -20.89
C LEU A 91 -9.25 9.11 -22.37
N LEU A 92 -9.49 8.09 -23.20
CA LEU A 92 -9.80 8.28 -24.62
C LEU A 92 -11.10 9.07 -24.82
N ASN A 93 -12.16 8.73 -24.08
CA ASN A 93 -13.42 9.47 -24.13
C ASN A 93 -13.26 10.92 -23.65
N THR A 94 -12.40 11.17 -22.66
CA THR A 94 -12.11 12.55 -22.25
C THR A 94 -11.31 13.30 -23.31
N LEU A 95 -10.36 12.64 -23.98
CA LEU A 95 -9.57 13.24 -25.04
C LEU A 95 -10.46 13.63 -26.23
N THR A 96 -11.37 12.74 -26.66
CA THR A 96 -12.31 13.04 -27.75
C THR A 96 -13.25 14.18 -27.37
N ALA A 97 -13.86 14.14 -26.19
CA ALA A 97 -14.75 15.20 -25.72
C ALA A 97 -14.04 16.56 -25.57
N LEU A 98 -12.74 16.57 -25.20
CA LEU A 98 -11.94 17.79 -25.15
C LEU A 98 -11.64 18.31 -26.55
N LYS A 99 -11.20 17.44 -27.47
CA LYS A 99 -10.94 17.80 -28.87
C LYS A 99 -12.19 18.35 -29.57
N GLU A 100 -13.37 17.80 -29.29
CA GLU A 100 -14.65 18.27 -29.84
C GLU A 100 -15.06 19.66 -29.31
N LYS A 101 -14.81 19.93 -28.03
CA LYS A 101 -15.16 21.22 -27.42
C LYS A 101 -14.18 22.32 -27.79
N ASN A 102 -12.89 22.06 -27.62
CA ASN A 102 -11.80 23.01 -27.83
C ASN A 102 -10.52 22.26 -28.23
N PRO A 103 -10.13 22.31 -29.52
CA PRO A 103 -8.95 21.61 -30.03
C PRO A 103 -7.61 21.98 -29.36
N ASP A 104 -7.52 23.21 -28.83
CA ASP A 104 -6.29 23.75 -28.20
C ASP A 104 -6.37 23.79 -26.66
N HIS A 105 -7.24 22.98 -26.07
CA HIS A 105 -7.41 22.96 -24.62
C HIS A 105 -6.13 22.50 -23.89
N GLU A 106 -5.69 23.24 -22.86
CA GLU A 106 -4.43 23.01 -22.12
C GLU A 106 -4.29 21.59 -21.53
N LYS A 107 -5.41 20.95 -21.21
CA LYS A 107 -5.47 19.57 -20.71
C LYS A 107 -5.25 18.49 -21.77
N ILE A 108 -5.29 18.79 -23.06
CA ILE A 108 -5.09 17.78 -24.12
C ILE A 108 -3.70 17.14 -24.01
N PRO A 109 -2.59 17.91 -23.91
CA PRO A 109 -1.26 17.36 -23.65
C PRO A 109 -1.16 16.50 -22.39
N GLU A 110 -1.87 16.88 -21.32
CA GLU A 110 -1.91 16.14 -20.05
C GLU A 110 -2.60 14.79 -20.19
N VAL A 111 -3.79 14.77 -20.78
CA VAL A 111 -4.54 13.53 -21.01
C VAL A 111 -3.78 12.59 -21.95
N THR A 112 -3.17 13.13 -23.01
CA THR A 112 -2.32 12.37 -23.92
C THR A 112 -1.11 11.75 -23.20
N HIS A 113 -0.46 12.50 -22.30
CA HIS A 113 0.61 11.96 -21.46
C HIS A 113 0.14 10.78 -20.60
N TYR A 114 -1.03 10.88 -19.95
CA TYR A 114 -1.57 9.77 -19.17
C TYR A 114 -1.91 8.55 -20.02
N ILE A 115 -2.44 8.74 -21.23
CA ILE A 115 -2.70 7.65 -22.18
C ILE A 115 -1.39 6.92 -22.54
N ILE A 116 -0.31 7.66 -22.80
CA ILE A 116 1.01 7.09 -23.09
C ILE A 116 1.49 6.22 -21.93
N GLN A 117 1.38 6.70 -20.69
CA GLN A 117 1.79 5.96 -19.50
C GLN A 117 0.99 4.66 -19.31
N VAL A 118 -0.33 4.70 -19.55
CA VAL A 118 -1.18 3.51 -19.47
C VAL A 118 -0.79 2.49 -20.56
N TYR A 119 -0.52 2.94 -21.79
CA TYR A 119 -0.02 2.03 -22.83
C TYR A 119 1.33 1.39 -22.50
N LYS A 120 2.25 2.12 -21.85
CA LYS A 120 3.51 1.55 -21.35
C LYS A 120 3.26 0.47 -20.29
N LYS A 121 2.34 0.71 -19.36
CA LYS A 121 1.96 -0.28 -18.33
C LYS A 121 1.27 -1.52 -18.92
N LEU A 122 0.55 -1.38 -20.02
CA LEU A 122 -0.06 -2.47 -20.78
C LEU A 122 0.91 -3.17 -21.75
N ASN A 123 2.21 -2.83 -21.74
CA ASN A 123 3.22 -3.32 -22.69
C ASN A 123 2.87 -3.07 -24.18
N ASN A 124 2.00 -2.09 -24.47
CA ASN A 124 1.64 -1.71 -25.84
C ASN A 124 2.55 -0.59 -26.35
N MET A 125 3.80 -0.96 -26.63
CA MET A 125 4.84 -0.04 -27.09
C MET A 125 4.52 0.64 -28.44
N PRO A 126 3.92 -0.03 -29.45
CA PRO A 126 3.61 0.62 -30.73
C PRO A 126 2.67 1.81 -30.57
N LYS A 127 1.53 1.63 -29.87
CA LYS A 127 0.57 2.72 -29.63
C LYS A 127 1.13 3.80 -28.73
N SER A 128 1.93 3.41 -27.73
CA SER A 128 2.63 4.37 -26.87
C SER A 128 3.50 5.33 -27.68
N LYS A 129 4.35 4.80 -28.58
CA LYS A 129 5.23 5.60 -29.44
C LYS A 129 4.49 6.45 -30.47
N GLU A 130 3.36 5.96 -30.97
CA GLU A 130 2.49 6.73 -31.87
C GLU A 130 1.94 7.97 -31.16
N MET A 131 1.37 7.80 -29.97
CA MET A 131 0.82 8.89 -29.16
C MET A 131 1.92 9.86 -28.68
N GLU A 132 3.14 9.36 -28.41
CA GLU A 132 4.31 10.21 -28.11
C GLU A 132 4.64 11.14 -29.29
N LYS A 133 4.65 10.61 -30.52
CA LYS A 133 4.88 11.42 -31.72
C LYS A 133 3.76 12.43 -31.94
N GLU A 134 2.51 12.04 -31.74
CA GLU A 134 1.36 12.95 -31.81
C GLU A 134 1.51 14.10 -30.79
N LEU A 135 1.85 13.78 -29.54
CA LEU A 135 2.03 14.78 -28.50
C LEU A 135 3.14 15.79 -28.84
N LEU A 136 4.27 15.31 -29.37
CA LEU A 136 5.38 16.17 -29.79
C LEU A 136 5.02 17.02 -31.01
N ALA A 137 4.17 16.52 -31.91
CA ALA A 137 3.71 17.25 -33.09
C ALA A 137 2.67 18.32 -32.75
N THR A 138 1.70 18.01 -31.88
CA THR A 138 0.60 18.92 -31.53
C THR A 138 1.00 19.93 -30.46
N SER A 139 1.87 19.58 -29.51
CA SER A 139 2.19 20.45 -28.37
C SER A 139 3.65 20.30 -27.91
N PRO A 140 4.63 20.67 -28.74
CA PRO A 140 6.06 20.52 -28.45
C PRO A 140 6.53 21.31 -27.24
N ASP A 141 5.85 22.40 -26.88
CA ASP A 141 6.24 23.30 -25.78
C ASP A 141 5.50 23.00 -24.47
N SER A 142 4.61 22.00 -24.48
CA SER A 142 3.88 21.60 -23.27
C SER A 142 4.82 21.07 -22.20
N LYS A 143 4.44 21.25 -20.92
CA LYS A 143 5.14 20.66 -19.77
C LYS A 143 5.37 19.15 -19.95
N TRP A 144 4.43 18.48 -20.59
CA TRP A 144 4.40 17.03 -20.76
C TRP A 144 5.25 16.53 -21.93
N ALA A 145 5.44 17.34 -22.98
CA ALA A 145 6.33 17.00 -24.09
C ALA A 145 7.80 16.85 -23.67
N LYS A 146 8.22 17.50 -22.57
CA LYS A 146 9.58 17.40 -22.01
C LYS A 146 9.96 15.98 -21.58
N PHE A 147 9.00 15.11 -21.30
CA PHE A 147 9.27 13.72 -20.91
C PHE A 147 9.61 12.79 -22.09
N TYR A 148 9.48 13.29 -23.33
CA TYR A 148 9.61 12.50 -24.56
C TYR A 148 10.58 13.10 -25.59
N LYS A 149 11.23 14.22 -25.26
CA LYS A 149 12.35 14.80 -26.01
C LYS A 149 13.67 14.22 -25.49
#